data_AF-A0A4T2H6T4-F1
#
_entry.id   AF-A0A4T2H6T4-F1
#
_cell.length_a   1.000
_cell.length_b   1.000
_cell.length_c   1.000
_cell.angle_alpha   90.00
_cell.angle_beta   90.00
_cell.angle_gamma   90.00
#
_symmetry.space_group_name_H-M   'P 1'
#
loop_
_entity.id
_entity.type
_entity.pdbx_description
1 polymer ?
#
loop_
_entity_poly.entity_id
_entity_poly.type
_entity_poly.pdbx_seq_one_letter_code
_entity_poly.pdbx_strand_id
1 'polypeptide(L)'
;MKDKELYSYKEALDQPNWIRKLFGFFTFSQAVKFSRFVYCTILVVFLFLFFRLLRFIPVNYNIIFSLLLSWLIAGVLEDLKVDGRPFAFYFKDYILFYLKYGYRADNIYINKGKVYRKIKTKGEL
;
A
#
# COMPACT_ATOMS: atom_id res chain seq x y z
N MET A 1 -10.78 32.45 -28.04
CA MET A 1 -9.56 32.31 -27.21
C MET A 1 -9.06 30.89 -27.41
N LYS A 2 -7.77 30.69 -27.70
CA LYS A 2 -7.20 29.37 -27.95
C LYS A 2 -6.79 28.79 -26.59
N ASP A 3 -7.38 27.67 -26.20
CA ASP A 3 -7.05 27.04 -24.92
C ASP A 3 -5.55 26.73 -24.86
N LYS A 4 -4.93 27.14 -23.76
CA LYS A 4 -3.49 26.97 -23.54
C LYS A 4 -3.28 25.58 -22.97
N GLU A 5 -2.74 24.67 -23.79
CA GLU A 5 -2.37 23.34 -23.34
C GLU A 5 -1.20 23.45 -22.34
N LEU A 6 -1.51 23.31 -21.05
CA LEU A 6 -0.53 23.27 -19.98
C LEU A 6 -0.23 21.81 -19.62
N TYR A 7 1.05 21.47 -19.54
CA TYR A 7 1.47 20.14 -19.13
C TYR A 7 1.04 19.87 -17.68
N SER A 8 0.24 18.82 -17.48
CA SER A 8 -0.19 18.40 -16.15
C SER A 8 0.95 17.66 -15.45
N TYR A 9 1.67 18.37 -14.57
CA TYR A 9 2.70 17.75 -13.72
C TYR A 9 2.16 16.57 -12.90
N LYS A 10 0.85 16.57 -12.61
CA LYS A 10 0.19 15.47 -11.90
C LYS A 10 0.19 14.19 -12.71
N GLU A 11 -0.05 14.24 -14.03
CA GLU A 11 0.00 13.05 -14.90
C GLU A 11 1.42 12.52 -15.07
N ALA A 12 2.42 13.42 -15.12
CA ALA A 12 3.82 13.03 -15.20
C ALA A 12 4.33 12.36 -13.90
N LEU A 13 3.85 12.79 -12.75
CA LEU A 13 4.18 12.18 -11.45
C LEU A 13 3.38 10.90 -11.18
N ASP A 14 2.18 10.76 -11.73
CA ASP A 14 1.37 9.53 -11.67
C ASP A 14 1.84 8.48 -12.70
N GLN A 15 3.02 8.70 -13.30
CA GLN A 15 3.60 7.79 -14.28
C GLN A 15 3.62 6.36 -13.73
N PRO A 16 3.09 5.40 -14.51
CA PRO A 16 3.08 4.02 -14.12
C PRO A 16 4.51 3.48 -14.06
N ASN A 17 5.02 3.26 -12.84
CA ASN A 17 6.28 2.53 -12.59
C ASN A 17 6.06 1.04 -12.89
N TRP A 18 5.84 0.70 -14.15
CA TRP A 18 5.52 -0.64 -14.62
C TRP A 18 6.78 -1.35 -15.07
N ILE A 19 7.07 -2.48 -14.44
CA ILE A 19 8.16 -3.37 -14.86
C ILE A 19 7.57 -4.37 -15.85
N ARG A 20 7.98 -4.26 -17.11
CA ARG A 20 7.60 -5.22 -18.16
C ARG A 20 8.65 -6.28 -18.41
N LYS A 21 9.93 -5.97 -18.14
CA LYS A 21 11.06 -6.88 -18.31
C LYS A 21 11.92 -6.91 -17.06
N LEU A 22 12.21 -8.11 -16.57
CA LEU A 22 13.23 -8.36 -15.55
C LEU A 22 14.45 -9.01 -16.20
N PHE A 23 15.64 -8.48 -15.88
CA PHE A 23 16.95 -9.01 -16.26
C PHE A 23 17.18 -9.26 -17.78
N GLY A 24 16.38 -8.66 -18.66
CA GLY A 24 16.53 -8.74 -20.12
C GLY A 24 15.93 -9.98 -20.78
N PHE A 25 15.77 -11.10 -20.06
CA PHE A 25 15.24 -12.37 -20.58
C PHE A 25 13.82 -12.70 -20.09
N PHE A 26 13.38 -12.13 -18.97
CA PHE A 26 12.06 -12.43 -18.41
C PHE A 26 11.07 -11.31 -18.74
N THR A 27 10.16 -11.56 -19.68
CA THR A 27 9.09 -10.61 -20.04
C THR A 27 7.80 -11.05 -19.37
N PHE A 28 7.22 -10.18 -18.54
CA PHE A 28 5.91 -10.46 -17.97
C PHE A 28 4.83 -10.28 -19.04
N SER A 29 3.87 -11.21 -19.08
CA SER A 29 2.69 -11.13 -19.96
C SER A 29 1.87 -9.86 -19.68
N GLN A 30 1.83 -9.44 -18.42
CA GLN A 30 1.19 -8.21 -17.97
C GLN A 30 2.22 -7.29 -17.32
N ALA A 31 2.05 -5.98 -17.50
CA ALA A 31 2.87 -4.99 -16.83
C ALA A 31 2.57 -5.01 -15.31
N VAL A 32 3.60 -5.25 -14.49
CA VAL A 32 3.46 -5.31 -13.03
C VAL A 32 3.97 -4.02 -12.42
N LYS A 33 3.22 -3.34 -11.53
CA LYS A 33 3.74 -2.13 -10.87
C LYS A 33 4.86 -2.50 -9.92
N PHE A 34 5.83 -1.60 -9.82
CA PHE A 34 6.93 -1.70 -8.87
C PHE A 34 6.45 -1.88 -7.42
N SER A 35 5.33 -1.25 -7.05
CA SER A 35 4.73 -1.39 -5.71
C SER A 35 4.41 -2.84 -5.35
N ARG A 36 4.07 -3.70 -6.33
CA ARG A 36 3.83 -5.13 -6.08
C ARG A 36 5.07 -5.82 -5.55
N PHE A 37 6.23 -5.54 -6.15
CA PHE A 37 7.50 -6.12 -5.73
C PHE A 37 7.82 -5.71 -4.30
N VAL A 38 7.66 -4.42 -3.97
CA VAL A 38 7.87 -3.90 -2.63
C VAL A 38 6.95 -4.57 -1.61
N TYR A 39 5.65 -4.64 -1.89
CA TYR A 39 4.69 -5.31 -1.00
C TYR A 39 5.00 -6.80 -0.86
N CYS A 40 5.34 -7.48 -1.96
CA CYS A 40 5.69 -8.89 -1.94
C CYS A 40 6.92 -9.14 -1.04
N THR A 41 8.00 -8.37 -1.19
CA THR A 41 9.21 -8.53 -0.37
C THR A 41 8.91 -8.37 1.12
N ILE A 42 8.13 -7.35 1.49
CA ILE A 42 7.74 -7.12 2.89
C ILE A 42 6.89 -8.29 3.41
N LEU A 43 5.87 -8.71 2.65
CA LEU A 43 4.96 -9.79 3.05
C LEU A 43 5.67 -11.14 3.18
N VAL A 44 6.65 -11.44 2.32
CA VAL A 44 7.40 -12.70 2.39
C VAL A 44 8.09 -12.84 3.73
N VAL A 45 8.74 -11.78 4.20
CA VAL A 45 9.43 -11.79 5.50
C VAL A 45 8.43 -12.03 6.64
N PHE A 46 7.30 -11.33 6.64
CA PHE A 46 6.28 -11.48 7.68
C PHE A 46 5.62 -12.87 7.67
N LEU A 47 5.22 -13.37 6.51
CA LEU A 47 4.60 -14.69 6.37
C LEU A 47 5.59 -15.81 6.70
N PHE A 48 6.85 -15.67 6.30
CA PHE A 48 7.89 -16.64 6.63
C PHE A 48 8.08 -16.77 8.14
N LEU A 49 8.18 -15.63 8.84
CA LEU A 49 8.26 -15.60 10.31
C LEU A 49 7.00 -16.18 10.96
N PHE A 50 5.81 -15.83 10.45
CA PHE A 50 4.54 -16.34 10.95
C PHE A 50 4.43 -17.87 10.83
N PHE A 51 4.72 -18.43 9.65
CA PHE A 51 4.72 -19.88 9.46
C PHE A 51 5.85 -20.57 10.23
N ARG A 52 6.97 -19.90 10.47
CA ARG A 52 8.06 -20.44 11.29
C ARG A 52 7.64 -20.55 12.76
N LEU A 53 6.87 -19.58 13.27
CA LEU A 53 6.31 -19.60 14.61
C LEU A 53 5.33 -20.77 14.81
N LEU A 54 4.50 -21.03 13.79
CA LEU A 54 3.51 -22.11 13.82
C LEU A 54 4.14 -23.51 13.82
N ARG A 55 5.41 -23.67 13.40
CA ARG A 55 6.18 -24.95 13.36
C ARG A 55 5.54 -26.13 12.60
N PHE A 56 4.34 -25.98 12.06
CA PHE A 56 3.63 -27.03 11.32
C PHE A 56 4.24 -27.36 9.95
N ILE A 57 4.99 -26.43 9.34
CA ILE A 57 5.45 -26.52 7.95
C ILE A 57 6.98 -26.64 7.91
N PRO A 58 7.55 -27.62 7.18
CA PRO A 58 9.00 -27.69 6.96
C PRO A 58 9.54 -26.41 6.30
N VAL A 59 10.78 -26.05 6.62
CA VAL A 59 11.37 -24.75 6.21
C VAL A 59 11.32 -24.53 4.69
N ASN A 60 11.57 -25.58 3.90
CA ASN A 60 11.54 -25.52 2.44
C ASN A 60 10.16 -25.12 1.89
N TYR A 61 9.10 -25.76 2.40
CA TYR A 61 7.73 -25.45 2.02
C TYR A 61 7.30 -24.07 2.53
N ASN A 62 7.77 -23.66 3.71
CA ASN A 62 7.48 -22.32 4.25
C ASN A 62 7.96 -21.21 3.28
N ILE A 63 9.17 -21.32 2.73
CA ILE A 63 9.68 -20.34 1.75
C ILE A 63 8.76 -20.29 0.52
N ILE A 64 8.38 -21.45 -0.03
CA ILE A 64 7.52 -21.53 -1.22
C ILE A 64 6.12 -20.94 -0.94
N PHE A 65 5.49 -21.34 0.18
CA PHE A 65 4.17 -20.86 0.56
C PHE A 65 4.16 -19.37 0.88
N SER A 66 5.15 -18.89 1.63
CA SER A 66 5.28 -17.46 1.93
C SER A 66 5.45 -16.64 0.66
N LEU A 67 6.23 -17.10 -0.31
CA LEU A 67 6.43 -16.40 -1.58
C LEU A 67 5.18 -16.37 -2.45
N LEU A 68 4.51 -17.53 -2.62
CA LEU A 68 3.25 -17.62 -3.38
C LEU A 68 2.15 -16.75 -2.77
N LEU A 69 1.93 -16.90 -1.46
CA LEU A 69 0.87 -16.18 -0.76
C LEU A 69 1.15 -14.67 -0.76
N SER A 70 2.41 -14.26 -0.55
CA SER A 70 2.81 -12.85 -0.65
C SER A 70 2.56 -12.27 -2.04
N TRP A 71 2.86 -13.02 -3.11
CA TRP A 71 2.66 -12.54 -4.47
C TRP A 71 1.18 -12.32 -4.81
N LEU A 72 0.30 -13.18 -4.30
CA LEU A 72 -1.16 -13.04 -4.43
C LEU A 72 -1.66 -11.82 -3.66
N ILE A 73 -1.30 -11.71 -2.38
CA ILE A 73 -1.73 -10.59 -1.52
C ILE A 73 -1.17 -9.25 -2.04
N ALA A 74 0.08 -9.24 -2.51
CA ALA A 74 0.70 -8.05 -3.10
C ALA A 74 -0.03 -7.58 -4.36
N GLY A 75 -0.56 -8.51 -5.17
CA GLY A 75 -1.38 -8.17 -6.34
C GLY A 75 -2.67 -7.43 -5.95
N VAL A 76 -3.33 -7.84 -4.86
CA VAL A 76 -4.52 -7.15 -4.35
C VAL A 76 -4.17 -5.78 -3.76
N LEU A 77 -3.08 -5.68 -3.00
CA LEU A 77 -2.62 -4.43 -2.37
C LEU A 77 -2.14 -3.38 -3.37
N GLU A 78 -1.59 -3.83 -4.50
CA GLU A 78 -1.11 -2.96 -5.58
C GLU A 78 -2.24 -2.14 -6.23
N ASP A 79 -3.42 -2.74 -6.33
CA ASP A 79 -4.60 -2.09 -6.92
C ASP A 79 -5.45 -1.36 -5.87
N LEU A 80 -5.17 -1.61 -4.59
CA LEU A 80 -5.86 -0.95 -3.49
C LEU A 80 -5.46 0.54 -3.40
N LYS A 81 -6.34 1.40 -3.90
CA LYS A 81 -6.28 2.84 -3.69
C LYS A 81 -7.29 3.22 -2.60
N VAL A 82 -6.81 3.79 -1.51
CA VAL A 82 -7.65 4.33 -0.43
C VAL A 82 -7.73 5.85 -0.62
N ASP A 83 -8.95 6.39 -0.77
CA ASP A 83 -9.18 7.81 -1.05
C ASP A 83 -8.38 8.38 -2.25
N GLY A 84 -8.19 7.56 -3.29
CA GLY A 84 -7.44 7.93 -4.49
C GLY A 84 -5.92 7.99 -4.29
N ARG A 85 -5.40 7.62 -3.11
CA ARG A 85 -3.97 7.52 -2.83
C ARG A 85 -3.53 6.06 -2.76
N PRO A 86 -2.28 5.74 -3.12
CA PRO A 86 -1.74 4.39 -2.94
C PRO A 86 -1.78 3.97 -1.47
N PHE A 87 -2.13 2.71 -1.20
CA PHE A 87 -2.24 2.16 0.15
C PHE A 87 -1.02 2.44 1.05
N ALA A 88 0.20 2.37 0.52
CA ALA A 88 1.42 2.66 1.27
C ALA A 88 1.44 4.05 1.91
N PHE A 89 0.96 5.08 1.20
CA PHE A 89 0.91 6.44 1.75
C PHE A 89 -0.15 6.56 2.85
N TYR A 90 -1.33 5.98 2.61
CA TYR A 90 -2.38 5.92 3.63
C TYR A 90 -1.88 5.22 4.90
N PHE A 91 -1.22 4.06 4.76
CA PHE A 91 -0.71 3.28 5.88
C PHE A 91 0.38 4.02 6.65
N LYS A 92 1.32 4.67 5.95
CA LYS A 92 2.35 5.52 6.56
C LYS A 92 1.71 6.67 7.37
N ASP A 93 0.78 7.40 6.75
CA ASP A 93 0.11 8.53 7.39
C ASP A 93 -0.68 8.07 8.63
N TYR A 94 -1.29 6.89 8.56
CA TYR A 94 -2.01 6.27 9.66
C TYR A 94 -1.09 5.89 10.84
N ILE A 95 0.06 5.25 10.58
CA ILE A 95 1.05 4.95 11.62
C ILE A 95 1.58 6.23 12.26
N LEU A 96 1.95 7.22 11.44
CA LEU A 96 2.48 8.49 11.93
C LEU A 96 1.43 9.21 12.80
N PHE A 97 0.15 9.14 12.41
CA PHE A 97 -0.95 9.65 13.22
C PHE A 97 -1.07 8.90 14.54
N TYR A 98 -1.06 7.56 14.54
CA TYR A 98 -1.17 6.78 15.76
C TYR A 98 -0.02 7.07 16.73
N LEU A 99 1.21 7.22 16.23
CA LEU A 99 2.37 7.57 17.04
C LEU A 99 2.29 9.01 17.58
N LYS A 100 1.85 9.97 16.76
CA LYS A 100 1.84 11.40 17.12
C LYS A 100 0.60 11.81 17.93
N TYR A 101 -0.53 11.17 17.68
CA TYR A 101 -1.84 11.52 18.22
C TYR A 101 -2.55 10.34 18.89
N GLY A 102 -1.89 9.21 19.13
CA GLY A 102 -2.47 8.06 19.86
C GLY A 102 -3.06 8.46 21.21
N TYR A 103 -2.45 9.43 21.91
CA TYR A 103 -2.99 10.02 23.15
C TYR A 103 -4.19 10.96 22.96
N ARG A 104 -4.53 11.35 21.73
CA ARG A 104 -5.64 12.27 21.37
C ARG A 104 -6.66 11.65 20.39
N ALA A 105 -6.59 10.33 20.17
CA ALA A 105 -7.40 9.60 19.20
C ALA A 105 -8.92 9.77 19.42
N ASP A 106 -9.35 9.96 20.66
CA ASP A 106 -10.78 10.13 21.00
C ASP A 106 -11.39 11.41 20.44
N ASN A 107 -10.57 12.43 20.12
CA ASN A 107 -11.04 13.76 19.77
C ASN A 107 -10.79 14.13 18.30
N ILE A 108 -10.09 13.30 17.53
CA ILE A 108 -9.55 13.68 16.21
C ILE A 108 -9.62 12.52 15.21
N TYR A 109 -10.04 12.79 13.97
CA TYR A 109 -9.95 11.86 12.83
C TYR A 109 -9.43 12.58 11.58
N ILE A 110 -8.76 11.86 10.67
CA ILE A 110 -8.22 12.44 9.43
C ILE A 110 -9.07 12.00 8.24
N ASN A 111 -9.41 12.93 7.36
CA ASN A 111 -10.02 12.67 6.07
C ASN A 111 -9.22 13.42 4.99
N LYS A 112 -8.77 12.74 3.94
CA LYS A 112 -7.96 13.33 2.84
C LYS A 112 -6.70 14.09 3.31
N GLY A 113 -6.04 13.63 4.36
CA GLY A 113 -4.82 14.26 4.90
C GLY A 113 -5.05 15.53 5.73
N LYS A 114 -6.31 15.88 6.02
CA LYS A 114 -6.67 16.98 6.93
C LYS A 114 -7.17 16.43 8.26
N VAL A 115 -6.75 17.07 9.34
CA VAL A 115 -7.11 16.72 10.71
C VAL A 115 -8.45 17.37 11.06
N TYR A 116 -9.46 16.55 11.39
CA TYR A 116 -10.79 16.98 11.81
C TYR A 116 -11.01 16.60 13.28
N ARG A 117 -11.70 17.47 14.03
CA ARG A 117 -12.09 17.15 15.40
C ARG A 117 -13.36 16.31 15.37
N LYS A 118 -13.39 15.21 16.11
CA LYS A 118 -14.61 14.41 16.32
C LYS A 118 -15.57 15.28 17.15
N ILE A 119 -16.69 15.68 16.55
CA ILE A 119 -17.75 16.37 17.28
C ILE A 119 -18.44 15.30 18.14
N LYS A 120 -18.22 15.32 19.45
CA LYS A 120 -19.08 14.61 20.39
C LYS A 120 -20.36 15.44 20.47
N THR A 121 -21.41 14.98 19.78
CA THR A 121 -22.86 15.09 20.09
C THR A 121 -23.67 15.15 18.79
N LYS A 122 -24.46 14.10 18.55
CA LYS A 122 -25.67 14.17 17.73
C LYS A 122 -26.77 14.71 18.66
N GLY A 123 -27.13 15.98 18.50
CA GLY A 123 -28.18 16.63 19.28
C GLY A 123 -27.82 18.08 19.59
N GLU A 124 -28.73 18.99 19.29
CA GLU A 124 -28.67 20.46 19.45
C GLU A 124 -28.02 21.23 18.31
N LEU A 125 -28.76 21.34 17.20
CA LEU A 125 -29.18 22.63 16.62
C LEU A 125 -30.60 22.49 16.10
#